data_AF-A0A7S4LB77-F1
#
_entry.id   AF-A0A7S4LB77-F1
#
_cell.length_a   1.000
_cell.length_b   1.000
_cell.length_c   1.000
_cell.angle_alpha   90.00
_cell.angle_beta   90.00
_cell.angle_gamma   90.00
#
_symmetry.space_group_name_H-M   'P 1'
#
loop_
_entity.id
_entity.type
_entity.pdbx_description
1 polymer ?
#
loop_
_entity_poly.entity_id
_entity_poly.type
_entity_poly.pdbx_seq_one_letter_code
_entity_poly.pdbx_strand_id
1 'polypeptide(L)'
;GRWAAKPHMGVPGCENFWISHSLKRLRWGRRRGQVGLQNDWMFTVKKAGPYMFIPRGSIGDHFGPFVPLLLTWTDLWVGNWHYPDGFVATLRRVLRPDVPYVTVNQNDEGITGKCELLMSEFPNILVLSSGGYGHVPIPLYHAREKFGGIHKPFPNRTFLVSYVGSGGGPDKFRTKVFKAVQRHFEGAEPFGVKIGKGAGWRTVMHDSIATLVPRGFGRTAFHLVETLQHGLIPIYV
;
A
#
# COMPACT_ATOMS: atom_id res chain seq x y z
N GLY A 1 -19.42 -11.14 -5.01
CA GLY A 1 -18.74 -12.42 -4.81
C GLY A 1 -17.53 -12.21 -3.92
N ARG A 2 -17.51 -12.85 -2.75
CA ARG A 2 -16.44 -12.76 -1.74
C ARG A 2 -15.15 -13.36 -2.31
N TRP A 3 -14.04 -12.64 -2.20
CA TRP A 3 -12.71 -13.21 -2.44
C TRP A 3 -12.31 -14.01 -1.20
N ALA A 4 -12.55 -15.31 -1.25
CA ALA A 4 -11.91 -16.26 -0.34
C ALA A 4 -10.58 -16.67 -0.97
N ALA A 5 -9.46 -16.33 -0.32
CA ALA A 5 -8.17 -16.90 -0.65
C ALA A 5 -8.20 -18.39 -0.26
N LYS A 6 -8.12 -19.29 -1.24
CA LYS A 6 -7.84 -20.70 -0.97
C LYS A 6 -6.33 -20.91 -0.87
N PRO A 7 -5.85 -21.72 0.08
CA PRO A 7 -4.43 -22.06 0.20
C PRO A 7 -4.09 -23.16 -0.81
N HIS A 8 -3.00 -23.00 -1.55
CA HIS A 8 -2.42 -24.12 -2.31
C HIS A 8 -0.95 -24.34 -1.94
N MET A 9 -0.69 -25.64 -1.80
CA MET A 9 0.52 -26.32 -1.38
C MET A 9 1.74 -26.07 -2.27
N GLY A 10 2.87 -25.85 -1.60
CA GLY A 10 4.23 -26.33 -1.87
C GLY A 10 4.68 -26.65 -3.31
N VAL A 11 5.61 -25.83 -3.80
CA VAL A 11 6.71 -26.25 -4.70
C VAL A 11 8.02 -25.72 -4.09
N PRO A 12 9.08 -26.52 -3.96
CA PRO A 12 10.32 -26.14 -3.28
C PRO A 12 11.32 -25.47 -4.22
N GLY A 13 12.06 -24.48 -3.69
CA GLY A 13 13.21 -23.88 -4.37
C GLY A 13 12.99 -22.44 -4.81
N CYS A 14 13.15 -21.49 -3.88
CA CYS A 14 13.64 -20.12 -4.08
C CYS A 14 13.80 -19.50 -2.68
N GLU A 15 15.05 -19.26 -2.31
CA GLU A 15 15.46 -18.80 -0.99
C GLU A 15 14.96 -17.37 -0.73
N ASN A 16 14.10 -17.20 0.26
CA ASN A 16 13.76 -15.91 0.84
C ASN A 16 14.90 -15.46 1.78
N PHE A 17 15.90 -14.78 1.22
CA PHE A 17 16.87 -14.05 2.01
C PHE A 17 16.37 -12.62 2.24
N TRP A 18 16.29 -12.22 3.51
CA TRP A 18 15.77 -10.95 4.06
C TRP A 18 14.24 -10.80 4.15
N ILE A 19 13.65 -11.46 5.15
CA ILE A 19 12.74 -10.94 6.20
C ILE A 19 12.40 -12.18 7.06
N SER A 20 13.28 -12.58 7.98
CA SER A 20 12.92 -13.60 8.98
C SER A 20 13.78 -13.63 10.24
N HIS A 21 14.88 -12.88 10.32
CA HIS A 21 15.79 -12.98 11.47
C HIS A 21 15.65 -11.88 12.54
N SER A 22 14.82 -10.87 12.32
CA SER A 22 14.50 -9.86 13.37
C SER A 22 13.10 -9.99 13.97
N LEU A 23 12.21 -10.80 13.39
CA LEU A 23 10.85 -11.02 13.91
C LEU A 23 10.74 -12.25 14.83
N LYS A 24 11.75 -13.13 14.88
CA LYS A 24 11.77 -14.27 15.83
C LYS A 24 12.12 -13.89 17.27
N ARG A 25 12.38 -12.60 17.57
CA ARG A 25 12.54 -12.08 18.94
C ARG A 25 11.39 -11.22 19.46
N LEU A 26 10.33 -10.99 18.68
CA LEU A 26 9.04 -10.60 19.24
C LEU A 26 8.32 -11.86 19.73
N ARG A 27 8.89 -12.50 20.76
CA ARG A 27 8.08 -13.39 21.61
C ARG A 27 7.05 -12.48 22.28
N TRP A 28 5.78 -12.65 21.92
CA TRP A 28 4.65 -12.31 22.77
C TRP A 28 4.68 -13.20 24.03
N GLY A 29 5.72 -13.02 24.86
CA GLY A 29 5.89 -13.73 26.09
C GLY A 29 5.03 -13.08 27.16
N ARG A 30 4.00 -13.79 27.62
CA ARG A 30 3.37 -13.51 28.93
C ARG A 30 4.44 -13.67 30.01
N ARG A 31 5.18 -12.61 30.34
CA ARG A 31 5.73 -12.41 31.67
C ARG A 31 4.85 -11.38 32.36
N ARG A 32 4.39 -11.73 33.57
CA ARG A 32 3.50 -10.92 34.40
C ARG A 32 3.97 -9.46 34.41
N GLY A 33 3.12 -8.55 33.98
CA GLY A 33 3.16 -7.14 34.41
C GLY A 33 3.66 -6.07 33.44
N GLN A 34 4.23 -6.35 32.26
CA GLN A 34 4.63 -5.28 31.33
C GLN A 34 4.43 -5.66 29.86
N VAL A 35 3.45 -5.02 29.19
CA VAL A 35 3.32 -5.02 27.73
C VAL A 35 3.93 -3.71 27.24
N GLY A 36 5.25 -3.73 26.99
CA GLY A 36 5.96 -2.61 26.40
C GLY A 36 6.00 -2.77 24.89
N LEU A 37 5.38 -1.85 24.15
CA LEU A 37 5.75 -1.57 22.76
C LEU A 37 7.08 -0.80 22.82
N GLN A 38 8.14 -1.47 23.29
CA GLN A 38 9.46 -0.85 23.37
C GLN A 38 10.00 -0.78 21.95
N ASN A 39 10.44 0.41 21.57
CA ASN A 39 11.19 0.69 20.35
C ASN A 39 12.56 -0.02 20.38
N ASP A 40 12.55 -1.34 20.50
CA ASP A 40 13.75 -2.18 20.60
C ASP A 40 14.58 -2.05 19.33
N TRP A 41 13.97 -1.65 18.21
CA TRP A 41 14.67 -1.27 16.98
C TRP A 41 15.59 -0.06 17.16
N MET A 42 15.27 0.95 17.98
CA MET A 42 16.17 2.09 18.23
C MET A 42 17.47 1.64 18.92
N PHE A 43 17.41 0.58 19.72
CA PHE A 43 18.59 -0.04 20.36
C PHE A 43 19.23 -1.14 19.49
N THR A 44 18.44 -1.84 18.67
CA THR A 44 18.88 -2.93 17.78
C THR A 44 19.56 -2.39 16.52
N VAL A 45 19.17 -1.20 16.04
CA VAL A 45 19.84 -0.48 14.95
C VAL A 45 21.30 -0.18 15.27
N LYS A 46 21.65 0.06 16.54
CA LYS A 46 23.06 0.18 16.96
C LYS A 46 23.85 -1.14 16.86
N LYS A 47 23.17 -2.30 16.78
CA LYS A 47 23.78 -3.65 16.74
C LYS A 47 23.67 -4.35 15.39
N ALA A 48 22.79 -3.90 14.49
CA ALA A 48 22.67 -4.46 13.15
C ALA A 48 23.85 -3.96 12.30
N GLY A 49 24.75 -4.87 11.91
CA GLY A 49 25.94 -4.58 11.11
C GLY A 49 25.65 -4.00 9.70
N PRO A 50 26.63 -4.02 8.79
CA PRO A 50 26.77 -3.11 7.63
C PRO A 50 25.69 -3.18 6.54
N TYR A 51 24.62 -3.95 6.72
CA TYR A 51 23.55 -4.15 5.72
C TYR A 51 22.29 -3.31 5.96
N MET A 52 22.23 -2.55 7.06
CA MET A 52 21.20 -1.55 7.27
C MET A 52 21.81 -0.17 7.02
N PHE A 53 21.70 0.32 5.78
CA PHE A 53 22.05 1.69 5.42
C PHE A 53 21.09 2.65 6.13
N ILE A 54 21.38 2.98 7.39
CA ILE A 54 21.01 4.27 7.93
C ILE A 54 22.19 5.17 7.57
N PRO A 55 22.02 6.14 6.66
CA PRO A 55 23.08 7.09 6.38
C PRO A 55 23.53 7.70 7.72
N ARG A 56 24.84 7.90 7.90
CA ARG A 56 25.38 8.50 9.14
C ARG A 56 24.55 9.74 9.51
N GLY A 57 24.05 9.78 10.74
CA GLY A 57 23.21 10.87 11.22
C GLY A 57 22.36 10.49 12.43
N SER A 58 21.80 11.50 13.09
CA SER A 58 20.79 11.34 14.12
C SER A 58 19.43 10.93 13.51
N ILE A 59 18.49 10.43 14.32
CA ILE A 59 17.10 10.19 13.85
C ILE A 59 16.50 11.48 13.27
N GLY A 60 16.85 12.63 13.85
CA GLY A 60 16.39 13.94 13.39
C GLY A 60 16.89 14.30 11.99
N ASP A 61 18.03 13.76 11.57
CA ASP A 61 18.60 14.02 10.24
C ASP A 61 17.77 13.34 9.14
N HIS A 62 17.03 12.28 9.48
CA HIS A 62 16.23 11.48 8.54
C HIS A 62 14.73 11.74 8.63
N PHE A 63 14.22 11.98 9.84
CA PHE A 63 12.79 12.12 10.12
C PHE A 63 12.40 13.53 10.56
N GLY A 64 13.34 14.47 10.55
CA GLY A 64 13.12 15.83 11.02
C GLY A 64 12.70 15.84 12.49
N PRO A 65 11.65 16.58 12.86
CA PRO A 65 11.21 16.62 14.25
C PRO A 65 10.51 15.34 14.71
N PHE A 66 10.14 14.42 13.81
CA PHE A 66 9.24 13.32 14.12
C PHE A 66 9.96 12.06 14.61
N VAL A 67 9.32 11.35 15.54
CA VAL A 67 9.69 9.98 15.91
C VAL A 67 8.91 8.99 15.03
N PRO A 68 9.57 8.10 14.27
CA PRO A 68 8.86 7.16 13.40
C PRO A 68 8.19 6.03 14.20
N LEU A 69 6.91 5.78 13.91
CA LEU A 69 6.13 4.63 14.39
C LEU A 69 6.09 3.57 13.29
N LEU A 70 6.94 2.55 13.45
CA LEU A 70 7.08 1.44 12.51
C LEU A 70 6.09 0.33 12.83
N LEU A 71 4.80 0.62 12.64
CA LEU A 71 3.70 -0.32 12.86
C LEU A 71 3.15 -0.83 11.52
N THR A 72 2.93 -2.13 11.41
CA THR A 72 2.29 -2.76 10.24
C THR A 72 0.77 -2.64 10.34
N TRP A 73 0.25 -1.41 10.34
CA TRP A 73 -1.17 -1.10 10.55
C TRP A 73 -2.11 -1.94 9.67
N THR A 74 -1.77 -2.06 8.38
CA THR A 74 -2.54 -2.83 7.42
C THR A 74 -2.58 -4.31 7.79
N ASP A 75 -1.44 -4.93 8.11
CA ASP A 75 -1.38 -6.36 8.43
C ASP A 75 -2.07 -6.68 9.75
N LEU A 76 -1.88 -5.81 10.76
CA LEU A 76 -2.53 -5.92 12.06
C LEU A 76 -4.05 -5.92 11.92
N TRP A 77 -4.57 -5.08 11.02
CA TRP A 77 -6.01 -4.95 10.82
C TRP A 77 -6.56 -6.01 9.86
N VAL A 78 -5.95 -6.23 8.68
CA VAL A 78 -6.46 -7.16 7.64
C VAL A 78 -6.53 -8.60 8.13
N GLY A 79 -5.65 -9.00 9.07
CA GLY A 79 -5.66 -10.36 9.63
C GLY A 79 -6.99 -10.74 10.30
N ASN A 80 -7.61 -9.80 11.03
CA ASN A 80 -8.83 -10.04 11.80
C ASN A 80 -9.98 -9.10 11.45
N TRP A 81 -9.77 -8.20 10.48
CA TRP A 81 -10.63 -7.05 10.16
C TRP A 81 -10.91 -6.12 11.36
N HIS A 82 -10.01 -6.18 12.35
CA HIS A 82 -10.03 -5.47 13.63
C HIS A 82 -8.61 -5.36 14.18
N TYR A 83 -8.33 -4.33 14.97
CA TYR A 83 -7.11 -4.28 15.76
C TYR A 83 -7.13 -5.30 16.90
N PRO A 84 -5.98 -5.83 17.33
CA PRO A 84 -5.93 -6.71 18.50
C PRO A 84 -6.49 -6.06 19.76
N ASP A 85 -7.12 -6.86 20.63
CA ASP A 85 -7.65 -6.37 21.91
C ASP A 85 -6.59 -5.61 22.73
N GLY A 86 -6.97 -4.44 23.24
CA GLY A 86 -6.09 -3.59 24.05
C GLY A 86 -4.99 -2.87 23.26
N PHE A 87 -4.95 -2.99 21.93
CA PHE A 87 -3.97 -2.30 21.09
C PHE A 87 -4.05 -0.78 21.24
N VAL A 88 -5.25 -0.20 21.07
CA VAL A 88 -5.46 1.25 21.21
C VAL A 88 -5.11 1.75 22.61
N ALA A 89 -5.52 1.02 23.65
CA ALA A 89 -5.17 1.34 25.05
C ALA A 89 -3.64 1.30 25.28
N THR A 90 -2.95 0.36 24.65
CA THR A 90 -1.49 0.26 24.71
C THR A 90 -0.83 1.45 24.01
N LEU A 91 -1.32 1.86 22.84
CA LEU A 91 -0.84 3.06 22.15
C LEU A 91 -0.99 4.30 23.03
N ARG A 92 -2.15 4.52 23.65
CA ARG A 92 -2.38 5.68 24.56
C ARG A 92 -1.42 5.70 25.74
N ARG A 93 -1.03 4.54 26.25
CA ARG A 93 -0.09 4.43 27.38
C ARG A 93 1.36 4.67 26.97
N VAL A 94 1.75 4.23 25.77
CA VAL A 94 3.15 4.23 25.33
C VAL A 94 3.52 5.52 24.60
N LEU A 95 2.60 6.08 23.82
CA LEU A 95 2.84 7.31 23.07
C LEU A 95 2.73 8.50 24.01
N ARG A 96 3.77 9.33 24.04
CA ARG A 96 3.77 10.55 24.85
C ARG A 96 3.06 11.67 24.08
N PRO A 97 2.16 12.44 24.71
CA PRO A 97 1.37 13.46 24.01
C PRO A 97 2.21 14.65 23.50
N ASP A 98 3.38 14.89 24.08
CA ASP A 98 4.30 16.00 23.76
C ASP A 98 5.34 15.64 22.68
N VAL A 99 5.30 14.41 22.16
CA VAL A 99 6.22 13.96 21.10
C VAL A 99 5.50 13.92 19.77
N PRO A 100 6.01 14.58 18.71
CA PRO A 100 5.49 14.42 17.38
C PRO A 100 5.93 13.07 16.79
N TYR A 101 4.97 12.27 16.35
CA TYR A 101 5.19 10.98 15.73
C TYR A 101 4.84 11.02 14.25
N VAL A 102 5.47 10.14 13.46
CA VAL A 102 5.11 9.93 12.05
C VAL A 102 4.92 8.45 11.76
N THR A 103 3.92 8.10 10.96
CA THR A 103 3.70 6.72 10.55
C THR A 103 3.25 6.61 9.10
N VAL A 104 3.40 5.42 8.53
CA VAL A 104 2.97 5.09 7.17
C VAL A 104 1.86 4.05 7.26
N ASN A 105 0.77 4.26 6.53
CA ASN A 105 -0.35 3.32 6.48
C ASN A 105 -0.80 3.07 5.03
N GLN A 106 -1.17 1.83 4.71
CA GLN A 106 -1.73 1.47 3.39
C GLN A 106 -3.20 1.06 3.43
N ASN A 107 -3.80 0.89 4.61
CA ASN A 107 -5.20 0.52 4.74
C ASN A 107 -6.12 1.62 4.15
N ASP A 108 -7.12 1.21 3.37
CA ASP A 108 -8.17 2.05 2.79
C ASP A 108 -8.84 2.97 3.84
N GLU A 109 -8.97 2.53 5.10
CA GLU A 109 -9.58 3.30 6.20
C GLU A 109 -8.54 4.05 7.06
N GLY A 110 -7.29 4.15 6.62
CA GLY A 110 -6.26 4.78 7.44
C GLY A 110 -5.87 3.93 8.64
N ILE A 111 -5.38 4.59 9.69
CA ILE A 111 -5.18 3.97 11.00
C ILE A 111 -6.48 3.80 11.81
N THR A 112 -7.64 4.15 11.23
CA THR A 112 -8.90 4.17 11.98
C THR A 112 -9.58 2.82 12.05
N GLY A 113 -9.36 1.95 11.05
CA GLY A 113 -9.88 0.58 10.99
C GLY A 113 -11.32 0.46 11.47
N LYS A 114 -12.29 0.95 10.68
CA LYS A 114 -13.72 1.04 11.03
C LYS A 114 -14.04 1.84 12.30
N CYS A 115 -13.35 2.96 12.49
CA CYS A 115 -13.54 3.82 13.66
C CYS A 115 -13.14 3.17 15.00
N GLU A 116 -12.39 2.07 15.00
CA GLU A 116 -11.81 1.48 16.22
C GLU A 116 -10.77 2.40 16.87
N LEU A 117 -10.13 3.24 16.05
CA LEU A 117 -9.24 4.30 16.49
C LEU A 117 -9.65 5.61 15.82
N LEU A 118 -9.80 6.68 16.61
CA LEU A 118 -10.05 8.01 16.07
C LEU A 118 -8.74 8.78 15.99
N MET A 119 -8.47 9.44 14.86
CA MET A 119 -7.24 10.24 14.71
C MET A 119 -7.16 11.38 15.73
N SER A 120 -8.30 11.88 16.21
CA SER A 120 -8.39 12.88 17.28
C SER A 120 -7.87 12.40 18.63
N GLU A 121 -7.79 11.09 18.86
CA GLU A 121 -7.22 10.52 20.10
C GLU A 121 -5.69 10.60 20.12
N PHE A 122 -5.07 10.79 18.96
CA PHE A 122 -3.63 10.86 18.79
C PHE A 122 -3.25 12.05 17.89
N PRO A 123 -3.52 13.29 18.34
CA PRO A 123 -3.32 14.50 17.54
C PRO A 123 -1.85 14.74 17.16
N ASN A 124 -0.93 14.11 17.90
CA ASN A 124 0.51 14.18 17.70
C ASN A 124 1.07 13.11 16.74
N ILE A 125 0.23 12.34 16.04
CA ILE A 125 0.67 11.38 15.00
C ILE A 125 0.39 11.93 13.61
N LEU A 126 1.42 12.26 12.86
CA LEU A 126 1.34 12.49 11.42
C LEU A 126 1.19 11.15 10.69
N VAL A 127 0.19 11.04 9.81
CA VAL A 127 -0.15 9.79 9.13
C VAL A 127 0.04 9.99 7.63
N LEU A 128 1.11 9.41 7.09
CA LEU A 128 1.36 9.30 5.67
C LEU A 128 0.56 8.10 5.16
N SER A 129 -0.53 8.33 4.43
CA SER A 129 -1.47 7.27 4.06
C SER A 129 -1.56 7.12 2.56
N SER A 130 -1.26 5.92 2.06
CA SER A 130 -1.51 5.55 0.67
C SER A 130 -2.92 4.99 0.44
N GLY A 131 -3.62 4.64 1.51
CA GLY A 131 -5.04 4.31 1.48
C GLY A 131 -5.93 5.55 1.46
N GLY A 132 -7.12 5.44 2.05
CA GLY A 132 -8.18 6.44 1.91
C GLY A 132 -8.18 7.53 2.98
N TYR A 133 -7.72 7.23 4.20
CA TYR A 133 -7.78 8.15 5.33
C TYR A 133 -6.40 8.40 5.95
N GLY A 134 -6.10 9.65 6.31
CA GLY A 134 -4.83 10.08 6.90
C GLY A 134 -4.48 11.52 6.54
N HIS A 135 -3.39 12.04 7.10
CA HIS A 135 -2.98 13.43 6.94
C HIS A 135 -2.41 13.72 5.54
N VAL A 136 -1.37 12.98 5.14
CA VAL A 136 -0.65 13.25 3.89
C VAL A 136 -0.84 12.09 2.92
N PRO A 137 -1.36 12.32 1.70
CA PRO A 137 -1.48 11.26 0.71
C PRO A 137 -0.10 10.87 0.18
N ILE A 138 0.16 9.57 0.09
CA ILE A 138 1.37 9.02 -0.56
C ILE A 138 0.97 7.96 -1.60
N PRO A 139 1.85 7.60 -2.55
CA PRO A 139 1.54 6.58 -3.56
C PRO A 139 1.24 5.21 -2.95
N LEU A 140 0.18 4.56 -3.43
CA LEU A 140 -0.20 3.20 -3.08
C LEU A 140 0.68 2.21 -3.82
N TYR A 141 1.78 1.88 -3.17
CA TYR A 141 2.82 0.99 -3.67
C TYR A 141 2.65 -0.41 -3.09
N HIS A 142 2.46 -1.41 -3.96
CA HIS A 142 2.41 -2.82 -3.57
C HIS A 142 3.80 -3.45 -3.60
N ALA A 143 4.42 -3.48 -4.78
CA ALA A 143 5.70 -4.10 -5.01
C ALA A 143 6.34 -3.53 -6.28
N ARG A 144 7.62 -3.87 -6.49
CA ARG A 144 8.32 -3.50 -7.72
C ARG A 144 7.79 -4.35 -8.86
N GLU A 145 7.29 -3.69 -9.90
CA GLU A 145 6.86 -4.37 -11.10
C GLU A 145 8.04 -5.02 -11.84
N LYS A 146 7.83 -6.28 -12.28
CA LYS A 146 8.80 -7.01 -13.08
C LYS A 146 8.66 -6.58 -14.53
N PHE A 147 9.71 -5.98 -15.08
CA PHE A 147 9.79 -5.69 -16.50
C PHE A 147 10.02 -7.00 -17.27
N GLY A 148 8.96 -7.62 -17.75
CA GLY A 148 9.01 -8.89 -18.47
C GLY A 148 9.49 -8.80 -19.93
N GLY A 149 10.18 -7.72 -20.32
CA GLY A 149 10.54 -7.45 -21.72
C GLY A 149 9.34 -7.16 -22.63
N ILE A 150 8.13 -7.08 -22.07
CA ILE A 150 6.91 -6.72 -22.80
C ILE A 150 7.00 -5.23 -23.11
N HIS A 151 7.30 -4.89 -24.36
CA HIS A 151 7.26 -3.53 -24.86
C HIS A 151 6.70 -3.55 -26.29
N LYS A 152 5.57 -2.88 -26.48
CA LYS A 152 5.03 -2.64 -27.82
C LYS A 152 5.31 -1.19 -28.20
N PRO A 153 6.03 -0.93 -29.31
CA PRO A 153 6.26 0.42 -29.80
C PRO A 153 4.94 1.18 -29.94
N PHE A 154 4.95 2.47 -29.60
CA PHE A 154 3.76 3.31 -29.59
C PHE A 154 2.91 3.22 -30.89
N PRO A 155 3.49 3.24 -32.11
CA PRO A 155 2.70 3.14 -33.35
C PRO A 155 1.99 1.80 -33.55
N ASN A 156 2.42 0.76 -32.84
CA ASN A 156 1.89 -0.60 -33.01
C ASN A 156 0.83 -0.94 -31.95
N ARG A 157 0.52 -0.02 -31.02
CA ARG A 157 -0.43 -0.25 -29.93
C ARG A 157 -1.87 -0.27 -30.45
N THR A 158 -2.66 -1.22 -29.96
CA THR A 158 -4.03 -1.47 -30.44
C THR A 158 -5.08 -0.72 -29.63
N PHE A 159 -4.79 -0.43 -28.36
CA PHE A 159 -5.74 0.22 -27.47
C PHE A 159 -5.40 1.70 -27.30
N LEU A 160 -6.40 2.57 -27.45
CA LEU A 160 -6.26 3.98 -27.09
C LEU A 160 -6.13 4.12 -25.57
N VAL A 161 -7.03 3.46 -24.86
CA VAL A 161 -7.06 3.45 -23.41
C VAL A 161 -7.46 2.07 -22.88
N SER A 162 -6.85 1.65 -21.78
CA SER A 162 -7.24 0.43 -21.10
C SER A 162 -7.34 0.56 -19.58
N TYR A 163 -8.13 -0.34 -18.99
CA TYR A 163 -8.15 -0.65 -17.58
C TYR A 163 -8.41 -2.14 -17.38
N VAL A 164 -7.53 -2.81 -16.64
CA VAL A 164 -7.75 -4.20 -16.23
C VAL A 164 -7.70 -4.29 -14.71
N GLY A 165 -8.87 -4.44 -14.10
CA GLY A 165 -9.00 -4.43 -12.65
C GLY A 165 -10.47 -4.50 -12.19
N SER A 166 -10.70 -4.37 -10.89
CA SER A 166 -12.06 -4.37 -10.38
C SER A 166 -12.76 -3.03 -10.63
N GLY A 167 -14.00 -3.07 -11.15
CA GLY A 167 -14.88 -1.91 -11.25
C GLY A 167 -15.50 -1.45 -9.92
N GLY A 168 -15.05 -2.02 -8.81
CA GLY A 168 -15.46 -1.63 -7.46
C GLY A 168 -14.81 -0.32 -7.04
N GLY A 169 -15.45 0.36 -6.10
CA GLY A 169 -15.00 1.63 -5.53
C GLY A 169 -16.18 2.34 -4.85
N PRO A 170 -15.90 3.41 -4.07
CA PRO A 170 -16.94 4.23 -3.47
C PRO A 170 -17.98 4.65 -4.50
N ASP A 171 -19.27 4.51 -4.17
CA ASP A 171 -20.40 4.94 -5.02
C ASP A 171 -20.36 4.46 -6.48
N LYS A 172 -19.77 3.26 -6.70
CA LYS A 172 -19.56 2.67 -8.03
C LYS A 172 -18.73 3.58 -8.95
N PHE A 173 -17.85 4.42 -8.39
CA PHE A 173 -17.06 5.42 -9.10
C PHE A 173 -16.35 4.85 -10.33
N ARG A 174 -15.54 3.79 -10.18
CA ARG A 174 -14.85 3.17 -11.31
C ARG A 174 -15.79 2.70 -12.41
N THR A 175 -16.95 2.13 -12.04
CA THR A 175 -17.96 1.73 -13.03
C THR A 175 -18.53 2.94 -13.79
N LYS A 176 -18.72 4.08 -13.13
CA LYS A 176 -19.14 5.33 -13.80
C LYS A 176 -18.06 5.82 -14.76
N VAL A 177 -16.79 5.82 -14.35
CA VAL A 177 -15.65 6.16 -15.23
C VAL A 177 -15.60 5.24 -16.45
N PHE A 178 -15.76 3.92 -16.27
CA PHE A 178 -15.75 2.96 -17.37
C PHE A 178 -16.86 3.25 -18.38
N LYS A 179 -18.08 3.50 -17.91
CA LYS A 179 -19.21 3.87 -18.77
C LYS A 179 -18.96 5.18 -19.52
N ALA A 180 -18.36 6.17 -18.86
CA ALA A 180 -18.04 7.45 -19.49
C ALA A 180 -16.99 7.28 -20.61
N VAL A 181 -15.91 6.54 -20.33
CA VAL A 181 -14.84 6.25 -21.30
C VAL A 181 -15.39 5.43 -22.48
N GLN A 182 -16.16 4.36 -22.21
CA GLN A 182 -16.74 3.53 -23.25
C GLN A 182 -17.68 4.31 -24.17
N ARG A 183 -18.52 5.19 -23.61
CA ARG A 183 -19.42 6.05 -24.39
C ARG A 183 -18.66 7.09 -25.21
N HIS A 184 -17.63 7.70 -24.63
CA HIS A 184 -16.89 8.77 -25.31
C HIS A 184 -16.08 8.25 -26.49
N PHE A 185 -15.60 7.00 -26.42
CA PHE A 185 -14.79 6.36 -27.44
C PHE A 185 -15.54 5.22 -28.16
N GLU A 186 -16.86 5.25 -28.16
CA GLU A 186 -17.67 4.31 -28.93
C GLU A 186 -17.37 4.50 -30.43
N GLY A 187 -16.90 3.44 -31.11
CA GLY A 187 -16.50 3.52 -32.51
C GLY A 187 -15.17 4.20 -32.79
N ALA A 188 -14.29 4.34 -31.79
CA ALA A 188 -12.93 4.83 -31.99
C ALA A 188 -12.13 3.84 -32.86
N GLU A 189 -12.10 4.07 -34.17
CA GLU A 189 -11.20 3.39 -35.09
C GLU A 189 -9.96 4.28 -35.36
N PRO A 190 -8.75 3.71 -35.53
CA PRO A 190 -8.42 2.28 -35.52
C PRO A 190 -8.17 1.71 -34.10
N PHE A 191 -8.37 2.49 -33.03
CA PHE A 191 -7.92 2.16 -31.67
C PHE A 191 -9.05 1.75 -30.72
N GLY A 192 -9.01 0.51 -30.23
CA GLY A 192 -10.02 0.02 -29.29
C GLY A 192 -9.90 0.57 -27.86
N VAL A 193 -10.97 0.39 -27.08
CA VAL A 193 -10.98 0.58 -25.62
C VAL A 193 -11.06 -0.77 -24.91
N LYS A 194 -10.14 -1.03 -23.98
CA LYS A 194 -10.13 -2.30 -23.23
C LYS A 194 -10.42 -2.09 -21.75
N ILE A 195 -11.63 -2.42 -21.30
CA ILE A 195 -12.00 -2.38 -19.88
C ILE A 195 -12.47 -3.76 -19.42
N GLY A 196 -11.95 -4.25 -18.29
CA GLY A 196 -12.44 -5.50 -17.72
C GLY A 196 -11.61 -6.05 -16.57
N LYS A 197 -11.77 -7.34 -16.32
CA LYS A 197 -10.96 -8.12 -15.38
C LYS A 197 -10.27 -9.24 -16.15
N GLY A 198 -9.03 -9.55 -15.80
CA GLY A 198 -8.34 -10.68 -16.42
C GLY A 198 -6.90 -10.82 -15.95
N ALA A 199 -6.35 -12.02 -16.14
CA ALA A 199 -4.92 -12.22 -16.16
C ALA A 199 -4.32 -11.52 -17.40
N GLY A 200 -3.06 -11.12 -17.37
CA GLY A 200 -2.41 -10.43 -18.50
C GLY A 200 -2.63 -8.93 -18.58
N TRP A 201 -3.04 -8.28 -17.49
CA TRP A 201 -3.19 -6.82 -17.42
C TRP A 201 -1.94 -6.06 -17.87
N ARG A 202 -0.73 -6.58 -17.59
CA ARG A 202 0.54 -6.00 -18.07
C ARG A 202 0.62 -5.93 -19.59
N THR A 203 0.27 -7.02 -20.27
CA THR A 203 0.26 -7.06 -21.73
C THR A 203 -0.72 -6.03 -22.30
N VAL A 204 -1.91 -5.93 -21.70
CA VAL A 204 -2.91 -4.94 -22.12
C VAL A 204 -2.39 -3.52 -21.94
N MET A 205 -1.78 -3.19 -20.79
CA MET A 205 -1.20 -1.87 -20.56
C MET A 205 -0.10 -1.53 -21.58
N HIS A 206 0.80 -2.47 -21.88
CA HIS A 206 1.87 -2.26 -22.87
C HIS A 206 1.35 -2.16 -24.32
N ASP A 207 0.17 -2.70 -24.60
CA ASP A 207 -0.55 -2.54 -25.87
C ASP A 207 -1.50 -1.32 -25.87
N SER A 208 -1.46 -0.49 -24.82
CA SER A 208 -2.28 0.72 -24.71
C SER A 208 -1.47 1.99 -24.85
N ILE A 209 -2.01 2.97 -25.56
CA ILE A 209 -1.44 4.32 -25.64
C ILE A 209 -1.42 4.95 -24.23
N ALA A 210 -2.53 4.88 -23.51
CA ALA A 210 -2.64 5.30 -22.13
C ALA A 210 -3.36 4.25 -21.26
N THR A 211 -3.04 4.23 -19.96
CA THR A 211 -3.70 3.38 -18.97
C THR A 211 -4.60 4.24 -18.10
N LEU A 212 -5.89 3.93 -18.07
CA LEU A 212 -6.80 4.55 -17.11
C LEU A 212 -6.46 4.05 -15.71
N VAL A 213 -6.34 4.95 -14.73
CA VAL A 213 -5.94 4.60 -13.36
C VAL A 213 -6.92 5.21 -12.36
N PRO A 214 -8.22 4.81 -12.39
CA PRO A 214 -9.24 5.42 -11.56
C PRO A 214 -9.07 4.98 -10.10
N ARG A 215 -9.19 5.92 -9.17
CA ARG A 215 -8.99 5.66 -7.75
C ARG A 215 -9.97 4.63 -7.18
N GLY A 216 -9.54 3.99 -6.10
CA GLY A 216 -10.37 3.09 -5.30
C GLY A 216 -10.98 3.80 -4.11
N PHE A 217 -11.02 3.13 -2.96
CA PHE A 217 -11.26 3.78 -1.67
C PHE A 217 -10.08 4.71 -1.32
N GLY A 218 -8.85 4.26 -1.60
CA GLY A 218 -7.62 5.01 -1.41
C GLY A 218 -7.51 6.33 -2.20
N ARG A 219 -6.83 7.32 -1.60
CA ARG A 219 -6.51 8.63 -2.22
C ARG A 219 -5.58 8.50 -3.42
N THR A 220 -4.87 7.38 -3.53
CA THR A 220 -4.08 6.94 -4.68
C THR A 220 -4.50 5.53 -5.11
N ALA A 221 -3.93 5.00 -6.20
CA ALA A 221 -4.25 3.68 -6.73
C ALA A 221 -2.98 2.88 -7.03
N PHE A 222 -3.01 1.56 -6.80
CA PHE A 222 -1.93 0.65 -7.23
C PHE A 222 -1.62 0.84 -8.72
N HIS A 223 -2.67 0.90 -9.54
CA HIS A 223 -2.62 1.10 -10.98
C HIS A 223 -1.83 2.35 -11.40
N LEU A 224 -1.84 3.41 -10.59
CA LEU A 224 -1.03 4.61 -10.86
C LEU A 224 0.46 4.28 -10.80
N VAL A 225 0.91 3.63 -9.72
CA VAL A 225 2.33 3.32 -9.54
C VAL A 225 2.77 2.21 -10.50
N GLU A 226 1.94 1.21 -10.73
CA GLU A 226 2.20 0.15 -11.73
C GLU A 226 2.42 0.74 -13.13
N THR A 227 1.56 1.67 -13.54
CA THR A 227 1.67 2.36 -14.85
C THR A 227 2.97 3.17 -14.95
N LEU A 228 3.29 3.94 -13.91
CA LEU A 228 4.53 4.73 -13.84
C LEU A 228 5.78 3.85 -13.86
N GLN A 229 5.77 2.73 -13.13
CA GLN A 229 6.88 1.78 -13.11
C GLN A 229 7.14 1.15 -14.48
N HIS A 230 6.11 1.03 -15.33
CA HIS A 230 6.24 0.56 -16.70
C HIS A 230 6.59 1.66 -17.71
N GLY A 231 6.75 2.92 -17.27
CA GLY A 231 7.02 4.05 -18.17
C GLY A 231 5.85 4.38 -19.11
N LEU A 232 4.63 4.05 -18.69
CA LEU A 232 3.41 4.26 -19.47
C LEU A 232 2.68 5.53 -19.01
N ILE A 233 1.71 5.99 -19.79
CA ILE A 233 0.97 7.24 -19.54
C ILE A 233 -0.27 6.93 -18.68
N PRO A 234 -0.35 7.37 -17.42
CA PRO A 234 -1.54 7.22 -16.59
C PRO A 234 -2.58 8.31 -16.88
N ILE A 235 -3.86 7.93 -16.98
CA ILE A 235 -5.00 8.83 -16.90
C ILE A 235 -5.63 8.66 -15.51
N TYR A 236 -5.26 9.54 -14.58
CA TYR A 236 -5.68 9.48 -13.18
C TYR A 236 -6.98 10.24 -12.94
N VAL A 237 -7.92 9.58 -12.25
CA VAL A 237 -9.30 10.04 -12.01
C VAL A 237 -9.74 9.67 -10.59
#